data_AF-N8WYJ9-F1
#
_entry.id   AF-N8WYJ9-F1
#
_cell.length_a   1.000
_cell.length_b   1.000
_cell.length_c   1.000
_cell.angle_alpha   90.00
_cell.angle_beta   90.00
_cell.angle_gamma   90.00
#
_symmetry.space_group_name_H-M   'P 1'
#
loop_
_entity.id
_entity.type
_entity.pdbx_description
1 polymer ?
#
loop_
_entity_poly.entity_id
_entity_poly.type
_entity_poly.pdbx_seq_one_letter_code
_entity_poly.pdbx_strand_id
1 'polypeptide(L)'
;MSQKAGNNGLMFGKFPAIVLSYNSATRECVIQTPVGDQVDAEIEYPIGDKSANGHVTEIEILPGDKVWCEFIQGDTRRALITGWRNPKTGNSSGTRRWHHANIELVADSTINLIVGGSTIKIDPSTIALVAAAISTQGAFTGTGNMSIEGSVGSSGDVVAGGISLMKHTHTEKGDGKDVSPPK
;
A
#
# COMPACT_ATOMS: atom_id res chain seq x y z
N MET A 1 -26.33 3.60 -29.11
CA MET A 1 -25.31 2.91 -29.95
C MET A 1 -25.95 1.62 -30.43
N SER A 2 -26.07 1.46 -31.74
CA SER A 2 -26.81 0.36 -32.38
C SER A 2 -26.11 -0.97 -32.14
N GLN A 3 -26.83 -1.90 -31.52
CA GLN A 3 -26.44 -3.29 -31.31
C GLN A 3 -26.45 -3.99 -32.66
N LYS A 4 -25.29 -4.40 -33.17
CA LYS A 4 -25.24 -5.38 -34.27
C LYS A 4 -24.87 -6.71 -33.65
N ALA A 5 -25.88 -7.54 -33.41
CA ALA A 5 -25.67 -8.98 -33.38
C ALA A 5 -24.97 -9.35 -34.71
N GLY A 6 -23.85 -10.07 -34.64
CA GLY A 6 -23.37 -10.75 -35.85
C GLY A 6 -24.49 -11.67 -36.35
N ASN A 7 -24.55 -11.96 -37.64
CA ASN A 7 -25.58 -12.79 -38.30
C ASN A 7 -25.80 -14.20 -37.68
N ASN A 8 -25.05 -14.56 -36.62
CA ASN A 8 -25.09 -15.83 -35.89
C ASN A 8 -25.40 -15.68 -34.38
N GLY A 9 -25.85 -14.52 -33.88
CA GLY A 9 -26.23 -14.34 -32.47
C GLY A 9 -25.08 -14.10 -31.48
N LEU A 10 -23.84 -13.98 -31.97
CA LEU A 10 -22.67 -13.65 -31.15
C LEU A 10 -22.61 -12.15 -30.83
N MET A 11 -22.31 -11.83 -29.57
CA MET A 11 -22.18 -10.46 -29.07
C MET A 11 -20.71 -10.04 -28.99
N PHE A 12 -20.36 -8.95 -29.66
CA PHE A 12 -18.99 -8.42 -29.70
C PHE A 12 -18.92 -7.00 -29.15
N GLY A 13 -17.80 -6.68 -28.52
CA GLY A 13 -17.52 -5.37 -27.93
C GLY A 13 -17.68 -5.32 -26.42
N LYS A 14 -17.47 -4.14 -25.85
CA LYS A 14 -17.56 -3.88 -24.41
C LYS A 14 -18.99 -3.58 -23.98
N PHE A 15 -19.46 -4.30 -22.97
CA PHE A 15 -20.78 -4.15 -22.37
C PHE A 15 -20.64 -3.61 -20.94
N PRO A 16 -21.50 -2.67 -20.52
CA PRO A 16 -21.47 -2.20 -19.16
C PRO A 16 -22.04 -3.25 -18.20
N ALA A 17 -21.43 -3.46 -17.04
CA ALA A 17 -21.96 -4.35 -16.01
C ALA A 17 -21.71 -3.81 -14.60
N ILE A 18 -22.37 -4.42 -13.61
CA ILE A 18 -22.18 -4.14 -12.19
C ILE A 18 -21.78 -5.45 -11.50
N VAL A 19 -20.73 -5.42 -10.67
CA VAL A 19 -20.35 -6.57 -9.85
C VAL A 19 -21.38 -6.77 -8.73
N LEU A 20 -21.92 -7.97 -8.60
CA LEU A 20 -22.83 -8.36 -7.51
C LEU A 20 -22.07 -9.05 -6.37
N SER A 21 -21.09 -9.88 -6.70
CA SER A 21 -20.24 -10.56 -5.72
C SER A 21 -18.87 -10.89 -6.31
N TYR A 22 -17.91 -11.15 -5.41
CA TYR A 22 -16.56 -11.59 -5.71
C TYR A 22 -16.21 -12.78 -4.81
N ASN A 23 -15.69 -13.86 -5.39
CA ASN A 23 -15.16 -15.01 -4.67
C ASN A 23 -13.63 -14.97 -4.72
N SER A 24 -12.99 -14.60 -3.61
CA SER A 24 -11.53 -14.48 -3.55
C SER A 24 -10.77 -15.80 -3.71
N ALA A 25 -11.42 -16.95 -3.45
CA ALA A 25 -10.77 -18.25 -3.60
C ALA A 25 -10.62 -18.66 -5.07
N THR A 26 -11.61 -18.34 -5.91
CA THR A 26 -11.60 -18.67 -7.35
C THR A 26 -11.26 -17.48 -8.24
N ARG A 27 -11.25 -16.26 -7.66
CA ARG A 27 -11.07 -14.98 -8.35
C ARG A 27 -12.13 -14.73 -9.43
N GLU A 28 -13.34 -15.21 -9.19
CA GLU A 28 -14.50 -15.05 -10.07
C GLU A 28 -15.48 -14.04 -9.49
N CYS A 29 -16.18 -13.35 -10.38
CA CYS A 29 -17.23 -12.40 -10.04
C CYS A 29 -18.58 -12.90 -10.55
N VAL A 30 -19.65 -12.54 -9.85
CA VAL A 30 -20.99 -12.53 -10.46
C VAL A 30 -21.28 -11.10 -10.89
N ILE A 31 -21.66 -10.90 -12.15
CA ILE A 31 -22.00 -9.58 -12.68
C ILE A 31 -23.46 -9.51 -13.13
N GLN A 32 -24.05 -8.32 -13.05
CA GLN A 32 -25.32 -7.99 -13.66
C GLN A 32 -25.10 -7.25 -14.99
N THR A 33 -25.65 -7.78 -16.08
CA THR A 33 -25.61 -7.17 -17.41
C THR A 33 -26.65 -6.05 -17.56
N PRO A 34 -26.60 -5.21 -18.62
CA PRO A 34 -27.57 -4.11 -18.80
C PRO A 34 -29.02 -4.55 -18.95
N VAL A 35 -29.24 -5.80 -19.38
CA VAL A 35 -30.57 -6.39 -19.57
C VAL A 35 -31.08 -7.10 -18.31
N GLY A 36 -30.29 -7.15 -17.24
CA GLY A 36 -30.68 -7.68 -15.94
C GLY A 36 -30.17 -9.10 -15.64
N ASP A 37 -29.56 -9.77 -16.61
CA ASP A 37 -29.03 -11.13 -16.42
C ASP A 37 -27.85 -11.14 -15.45
N GLN A 38 -27.79 -12.20 -14.64
CA GLN A 38 -26.64 -12.50 -13.77
C GLN A 38 -25.77 -13.56 -14.43
N VAL A 39 -24.48 -13.27 -14.57
CA VAL A 39 -23.53 -14.13 -15.29
C VAL A 39 -22.24 -14.22 -14.48
N ASP A 40 -21.67 -15.43 -14.41
CA ASP A 40 -20.33 -15.63 -13.88
C ASP A 40 -19.30 -15.01 -14.83
N ALA A 41 -18.34 -14.28 -14.26
CA ALA A 41 -17.33 -13.56 -15.02
C ALA A 41 -15.93 -13.82 -14.47
N GLU A 42 -15.01 -14.11 -15.40
CA GLU A 42 -13.58 -14.10 -15.16
C GLU A 42 -13.06 -12.64 -15.12
N ILE A 43 -11.89 -12.43 -14.52
CA ILE A 43 -11.20 -11.13 -14.52
C ILE A 43 -10.10 -11.17 -15.58
N GLU A 44 -10.07 -10.18 -16.47
CA GLU A 44 -8.97 -9.99 -17.41
C GLU A 44 -7.73 -9.50 -16.64
N TYR A 45 -6.71 -10.34 -16.57
CA TYR A 45 -5.42 -9.95 -15.97
C TYR A 45 -4.58 -9.21 -17.01
N PRO A 46 -4.26 -7.92 -16.79
CA PRO A 46 -3.38 -7.20 -17.69
C PRO A 46 -1.98 -7.81 -17.65
N ILE A 47 -1.25 -7.69 -18.76
CA ILE A 47 0.15 -8.11 -18.81
C ILE A 47 0.95 -7.31 -17.76
N GLY A 48 1.52 -8.02 -16.78
CA GLY A 48 2.16 -7.43 -15.59
C GLY A 48 1.47 -7.78 -14.28
N ASP A 49 0.17 -8.06 -14.30
CA ASP A 49 -0.53 -8.69 -13.18
C ASP A 49 -0.57 -10.20 -13.37
N LYS A 50 -0.06 -10.93 -12.38
CA LYS A 50 0.15 -12.37 -12.51
C LYS A 50 -1.01 -13.13 -11.88
N SER A 51 -1.77 -13.84 -12.71
CA SER A 51 -2.96 -14.59 -12.29
C SER A 51 -2.65 -15.89 -11.56
N ALA A 52 -1.47 -16.48 -11.78
CA ALA A 52 -1.08 -17.76 -11.20
C ALA A 52 0.45 -17.91 -11.07
N ASN A 53 0.89 -18.87 -10.24
CA ASN A 53 2.29 -19.20 -9.93
C ASN A 53 2.99 -18.13 -9.07
N GLY A 54 4.30 -18.25 -8.81
CA GLY A 54 5.02 -17.37 -7.87
C GLY A 54 4.83 -15.87 -8.16
N HIS A 55 4.62 -15.09 -7.08
CA HIS A 55 4.31 -13.65 -7.09
C HIS A 55 2.96 -13.29 -7.77
N VAL A 56 1.89 -14.04 -7.45
CA VAL A 56 0.53 -13.65 -7.87
C VAL A 56 0.19 -12.25 -7.38
N THR A 57 -0.42 -11.46 -8.25
CA THR A 57 -1.02 -10.18 -7.86
C THR A 57 -2.53 -10.31 -7.77
N GLU A 58 -3.14 -9.43 -6.98
CA GLU A 58 -4.58 -9.35 -6.80
C GLU A 58 -5.02 -7.90 -6.95
N ILE A 59 -6.18 -7.72 -7.59
CA ILE A 59 -6.84 -6.43 -7.66
C ILE A 59 -8.11 -6.53 -6.84
N GLU A 60 -8.34 -5.56 -5.97
CA GLU A 60 -9.58 -5.49 -5.19
C GLU A 60 -10.79 -5.26 -6.11
N ILE A 61 -11.77 -6.17 -6.02
CA ILE A 61 -13.08 -6.04 -6.67
C ILE A 61 -14.16 -6.16 -5.59
N LEU A 62 -15.08 -5.19 -5.58
CA LEU A 62 -16.13 -5.11 -4.58
C LEU A 62 -17.53 -5.15 -5.22
N PRO A 63 -18.54 -5.67 -4.50
CA PRO A 63 -19.93 -5.52 -4.89
C PRO A 63 -20.28 -4.04 -5.15
N GLY A 64 -20.97 -3.77 -6.25
CA GLY A 64 -21.35 -2.44 -6.70
C GLY A 64 -20.37 -1.79 -7.69
N ASP A 65 -19.19 -2.39 -7.91
CA ASP A 65 -18.23 -1.88 -8.89
C ASP A 65 -18.81 -1.85 -10.29
N LYS A 66 -18.61 -0.72 -10.98
CA LYS A 66 -19.04 -0.53 -12.36
C LYS A 66 -17.90 -0.94 -13.28
N VAL A 67 -18.14 -1.95 -14.11
CA VAL A 67 -17.11 -2.55 -14.97
C VAL A 67 -17.54 -2.61 -16.43
N TRP A 68 -16.56 -2.75 -17.32
CA TRP A 68 -16.76 -3.19 -18.69
C TRP A 68 -16.53 -4.70 -18.75
N CYS A 69 -17.46 -5.44 -19.34
CA CYS A 69 -17.27 -6.85 -19.68
C CYS A 69 -17.28 -7.09 -21.19
N GLU A 70 -16.60 -8.13 -21.61
CA GLU A 70 -16.69 -8.72 -22.94
C GLU A 70 -17.07 -10.19 -22.82
N PHE A 71 -17.39 -10.83 -23.94
CA PHE A 71 -17.74 -12.25 -23.98
C PHE A 71 -16.69 -13.01 -24.77
N ILE A 72 -16.12 -14.06 -24.17
CA ILE A 72 -15.05 -14.85 -24.78
C ILE A 72 -15.60 -15.50 -26.06
N GLN A 73 -15.01 -15.15 -27.21
CA GLN A 73 -15.50 -15.55 -28.54
C GLN A 73 -16.97 -15.18 -28.82
N GLY A 74 -17.54 -14.23 -28.08
CA GLY A 74 -18.93 -13.79 -28.19
C GLY A 74 -19.97 -14.68 -27.51
N ASP A 75 -19.56 -15.68 -26.72
CA ASP A 75 -20.46 -16.53 -25.92
C ASP A 75 -20.92 -15.80 -24.65
N THR A 76 -22.21 -15.47 -24.58
CA THR A 76 -22.80 -14.69 -23.47
C THR A 76 -22.75 -15.40 -22.12
N ARG A 77 -22.45 -16.70 -22.09
CA ARG A 77 -22.26 -17.47 -20.85
C ARG A 77 -20.85 -17.35 -20.28
N ARG A 78 -19.91 -16.76 -21.03
CA ARG A 78 -18.49 -16.64 -20.66
C ARG A 78 -18.08 -15.17 -20.64
N ALA A 79 -18.47 -14.48 -19.57
CA ALA A 79 -18.13 -13.08 -19.40
C ALA A 79 -16.68 -12.91 -18.91
N LEU A 80 -16.05 -11.82 -19.34
CA LEU A 80 -14.71 -11.42 -18.94
C LEU A 80 -14.76 -9.94 -18.55
N ILE A 81 -14.44 -9.59 -17.31
CA ILE A 81 -14.29 -8.22 -16.85
C ILE A 81 -12.98 -7.66 -17.40
N THR A 82 -13.05 -6.60 -18.20
CA THR A 82 -11.89 -6.02 -18.92
C THR A 82 -11.41 -4.69 -18.34
N GLY A 83 -12.07 -4.20 -17.30
CA GLY A 83 -11.64 -3.01 -16.57
C GLY A 83 -12.80 -2.20 -15.98
N TRP A 84 -12.44 -1.17 -15.22
CA TRP A 84 -13.39 -0.27 -14.56
C TRP A 84 -14.02 0.70 -15.55
N ARG A 85 -15.30 0.98 -15.33
CA ARG A 85 -15.99 2.06 -16.00
C ARG A 85 -15.69 3.39 -15.34
N ASN A 86 -15.68 4.46 -16.15
CA ASN A 86 -15.66 5.83 -15.64
C ASN A 86 -16.89 6.09 -14.73
N PRO A 87 -16.70 6.44 -13.44
CA PRO A 87 -17.79 6.68 -12.51
C PRO A 87 -18.55 8.00 -12.76
N LYS A 88 -18.01 8.90 -13.61
CA LYS A 88 -18.54 10.23 -13.99
C LYS A 88 -18.61 11.27 -12.86
N THR A 89 -18.67 10.85 -11.60
CA THR A 89 -18.65 11.69 -10.41
C THR A 89 -17.73 11.08 -9.35
N GLY A 90 -17.26 11.89 -8.39
CA GLY A 90 -16.36 11.41 -7.31
C GLY A 90 -14.95 11.03 -7.78
N ASN A 91 -14.54 11.47 -8.97
CA ASN A 91 -13.21 11.17 -9.50
C ASN A 91 -12.12 11.81 -8.64
N SER A 92 -11.12 11.01 -8.25
CA SER A 92 -9.87 11.53 -7.69
C SER A 92 -9.06 12.26 -8.75
N SER A 93 -8.45 13.38 -8.40
CA SER A 93 -7.48 14.09 -9.25
C SER A 93 -6.13 14.15 -8.54
N GLY A 94 -5.03 14.01 -9.28
CA GLY A 94 -3.66 14.17 -8.77
C GLY A 94 -3.12 13.05 -7.87
N THR A 95 -3.96 12.11 -7.40
CA THR A 95 -3.52 10.98 -6.56
C THR A 95 -3.89 9.64 -7.16
N ARG A 96 -2.88 8.76 -7.33
CA ARG A 96 -3.07 7.31 -7.53
C ARG A 96 -3.11 6.63 -6.17
N ARG A 97 -4.09 5.75 -5.95
CA ARG A 97 -4.23 4.96 -4.71
C ARG A 97 -4.19 3.48 -5.04
N TRP A 98 -3.61 2.71 -4.13
CA TRP A 98 -3.64 1.26 -4.10
C TRP A 98 -4.23 0.87 -2.76
N HIS A 99 -5.23 0.00 -2.77
CA HIS A 99 -5.90 -0.46 -1.57
C HIS A 99 -6.06 -1.97 -1.64
N HIS A 100 -5.78 -2.61 -0.51
CA HIS A 100 -5.96 -4.02 -0.27
C HIS A 100 -5.86 -4.26 1.23
N ALA A 101 -6.31 -5.42 1.72
CA ALA A 101 -6.15 -5.78 3.14
C ALA A 101 -4.67 -5.81 3.57
N ASN A 102 -3.79 -6.25 2.67
CA ASN A 102 -2.34 -6.26 2.86
C ASN A 102 -1.64 -5.89 1.53
N ILE A 103 -0.50 -5.21 1.61
CA ILE A 103 0.34 -4.87 0.45
C ILE A 103 1.75 -5.42 0.70
N GLU A 104 2.25 -6.24 -0.22
CA GLU A 104 3.61 -6.77 -0.21
C GLU A 104 4.41 -6.13 -1.35
N LEU A 105 5.59 -5.57 -1.02
CA LEU A 105 6.54 -5.04 -1.98
C LEU A 105 7.85 -5.81 -1.82
N VAL A 106 8.12 -6.75 -2.74
CA VAL A 106 9.35 -7.54 -2.77
C VAL A 106 10.21 -7.08 -3.93
N ALA A 107 11.48 -6.78 -3.66
CA ALA A 107 12.45 -6.38 -4.67
C ALA A 107 13.80 -7.03 -4.40
N ASP A 108 14.48 -7.49 -5.46
CA ASP A 108 15.79 -8.14 -5.34
C ASP A 108 16.93 -7.16 -5.03
N SER A 109 16.72 -5.87 -5.33
CA SER A 109 17.77 -4.85 -5.22
C SER A 109 17.36 -3.69 -4.31
N THR A 110 16.34 -2.91 -4.67
CA THR A 110 15.98 -1.73 -3.87
C THR A 110 14.50 -1.42 -3.95
N ILE A 111 13.98 -0.81 -2.88
CA ILE A 111 12.68 -0.12 -2.86
C ILE A 111 12.95 1.37 -2.57
N ASN A 112 12.46 2.26 -3.43
CA ASN A 112 12.64 3.70 -3.29
C ASN A 112 11.28 4.41 -3.24
N LEU A 113 11.09 5.27 -2.22
CA LEU A 113 9.98 6.22 -2.13
C LEU A 113 10.56 7.64 -2.22
N ILE A 114 10.18 8.39 -3.25
CA ILE A 114 10.82 9.66 -3.61
C ILE A 114 9.76 10.75 -3.76
N VAL A 115 9.97 11.89 -3.07
CA VAL A 115 9.13 13.09 -3.19
C VAL A 115 10.03 14.32 -3.25
N GLY A 116 10.17 14.91 -4.44
CA GLY A 116 11.12 16.00 -4.65
C GLY A 116 12.54 15.55 -4.27
N GLY A 117 13.16 16.24 -3.29
CA GLY A 117 14.48 15.90 -2.75
C GLY A 117 14.47 14.91 -1.59
N SER A 118 13.32 14.50 -1.06
CA SER A 118 13.22 13.58 0.08
C SER A 118 13.12 12.12 -0.39
N THR A 119 13.81 11.22 0.29
CA THR A 119 13.84 9.79 -0.06
C THR A 119 13.75 8.87 1.15
N ILE A 120 13.03 7.76 0.99
CA ILE A 120 13.18 6.54 1.80
C ILE A 120 13.70 5.45 0.86
N LYS A 121 14.90 4.94 1.14
CA LYS A 121 15.53 3.89 0.36
C LYS A 121 15.73 2.66 1.24
N ILE A 122 15.30 1.51 0.73
CA ILE A 122 15.54 0.20 1.33
C ILE A 122 16.40 -0.59 0.35
N ASP A 123 17.49 -1.15 0.85
CA ASP A 123 18.34 -2.11 0.14
C ASP A 123 18.64 -3.31 1.05
N PRO A 124 19.38 -4.36 0.60
CA PRO A 124 19.61 -5.55 1.40
C PRO A 124 20.38 -5.32 2.71
N SER A 125 21.01 -4.14 2.87
CA SER A 125 21.89 -3.83 3.99
C SER A 125 21.33 -2.74 4.91
N THR A 126 20.56 -1.78 4.39
CA THR A 126 20.16 -0.59 5.13
C THR A 126 18.76 -0.07 4.77
N ILE A 127 18.19 0.69 5.70
CA ILE A 127 17.08 1.60 5.45
C ILE A 127 17.61 3.02 5.65
N ALA A 128 17.64 3.81 4.58
CA ALA A 128 18.13 5.18 4.60
C ALA A 128 17.00 6.19 4.41
N LEU A 129 16.95 7.20 5.28
CA LEU A 129 16.03 8.33 5.18
C LEU A 129 16.84 9.60 4.93
N VAL A 130 16.54 10.31 3.84
CA VAL A 130 17.22 11.56 3.47
C VAL A 130 16.17 12.63 3.25
N ALA A 131 16.20 13.67 4.07
CA ALA A 131 15.30 14.83 4.01
C ALA A 131 15.93 16.00 4.77
N ALA A 132 15.38 17.21 4.59
CA ALA A 132 15.79 18.38 5.37
C ALA A 132 15.53 18.22 6.88
N ALA A 133 14.51 17.44 7.26
CA ALA A 133 14.21 17.08 8.63
C ALA A 133 13.48 15.72 8.67
N ILE A 134 13.73 14.94 9.73
CA ILE A 134 12.99 13.71 10.06
C ILE A 134 12.33 13.94 11.42
N SER A 135 11.01 13.75 11.50
CA SER A 135 10.23 13.93 12.73
C SER A 135 9.58 12.62 13.14
N THR A 136 9.71 12.25 14.41
CA THR A 136 9.08 11.07 15.01
C THR A 136 8.23 11.50 16.19
N GLN A 137 6.92 11.24 16.12
CA GLN A 137 6.00 11.51 17.23
C GLN A 137 5.72 10.23 18.01
N GLY A 138 5.93 10.28 19.33
CA GLY A 138 5.79 9.12 20.22
C GLY A 138 7.14 8.57 20.68
N ALA A 139 7.09 7.41 21.33
CA ALA A 139 8.30 6.75 21.83
C ALA A 139 9.15 6.21 20.68
N PHE A 140 10.47 6.45 20.77
CA PHE A 140 11.47 5.82 19.90
C PHE A 140 12.26 4.81 20.73
N THR A 141 12.36 3.58 20.25
CA THR A 141 13.14 2.51 20.88
C THR A 141 14.16 1.98 19.88
N GLY A 142 15.44 2.05 20.24
CA GLY A 142 16.54 1.46 19.46
C GLY A 142 17.31 0.44 20.32
N THR A 143 17.70 -0.69 19.71
CA THR A 143 18.46 -1.76 20.39
C THR A 143 19.94 -1.77 20.01
N GLY A 144 20.32 -1.04 18.95
CA GLY A 144 21.70 -0.89 18.50
C GLY A 144 22.38 0.36 19.06
N ASN A 145 23.64 0.53 18.69
CA ASN A 145 24.38 1.75 18.98
C ASN A 145 23.76 2.95 18.24
N MET A 146 23.82 4.12 18.88
CA MET A 146 23.38 5.39 18.30
C MET A 146 24.58 6.32 18.14
N SER A 147 24.80 6.83 16.94
CA SER A 147 25.81 7.86 16.64
C SER A 147 25.11 9.11 16.17
N ILE A 148 25.41 10.25 16.80
CA ILE A 148 24.83 11.55 16.50
C ILE A 148 25.98 12.54 16.35
N GLU A 149 26.15 13.11 15.17
CA GLU A 149 27.19 14.10 14.89
C GLU A 149 26.82 15.50 15.42
N GLY A 150 25.51 15.79 15.51
CA GLY A 150 24.97 17.02 16.05
C GLY A 150 24.78 16.98 17.58
N SER A 151 24.11 18.01 18.11
CA SER A 151 23.75 18.05 19.53
C SER A 151 22.52 17.21 19.83
N VAL A 152 22.50 16.61 21.02
CA VAL A 152 21.31 15.96 21.59
C VAL A 152 20.67 16.92 22.58
N GLY A 153 19.44 17.35 22.30
CA GLY A 153 18.62 18.12 23.23
C GLY A 153 17.54 17.25 23.83
N SER A 154 17.43 17.23 25.16
CA SER A 154 16.36 16.54 25.89
C SER A 154 15.71 17.50 26.88
N SER A 155 14.37 17.57 26.87
CA SER A 155 13.61 18.28 27.91
C SER A 155 13.39 17.41 29.15
N GLY A 156 13.46 16.09 28.98
CA GLY A 156 13.42 15.12 30.07
C GLY A 156 14.82 14.69 30.49
N ASP A 157 14.89 13.82 31.49
CA ASP A 157 16.14 13.26 31.97
C ASP A 157 16.79 12.33 30.91
N VAL A 158 18.12 12.34 30.86
CA VAL A 158 18.91 11.39 30.06
C VAL A 158 19.56 10.44 31.03
N VAL A 159 19.18 9.16 30.97
CA VAL A 159 19.72 8.12 31.85
C VAL A 159 20.59 7.18 31.02
N ALA A 160 21.89 7.15 31.29
CA ALA A 160 22.84 6.25 30.64
C ALA A 160 23.48 5.34 31.69
N GLY A 161 23.39 4.02 31.50
CA GLY A 161 23.91 3.04 32.47
C GLY A 161 23.33 3.18 33.89
N GLY A 162 22.09 3.68 34.02
CA GLY A 162 21.44 3.94 35.30
C GLY A 162 21.79 5.29 35.95
N ILE A 163 22.68 6.08 35.36
CA ILE A 163 23.06 7.40 35.87
C ILE A 163 22.23 8.49 35.18
N SER A 164 21.51 9.26 36.00
CA SER A 164 20.69 10.40 35.57
C SER A 164 21.55 11.63 35.31
N LEU A 165 21.39 12.26 34.13
CA LEU A 165 22.07 13.51 33.84
C LEU A 165 21.58 14.64 34.76
N MET A 166 20.30 14.66 35.12
CA MET A 166 19.72 15.71 35.98
C MET A 166 19.95 15.52 37.47
N LYS A 167 20.21 14.30 37.95
CA LYS A 167 20.19 13.98 39.39
C LYS A 167 21.48 13.39 39.94
N HIS A 168 22.47 13.05 39.11
CA HIS A 168 23.71 12.49 39.64
C HIS A 168 24.45 13.50 40.53
N THR A 169 25.18 12.98 41.51
CA THR A 169 26.02 13.75 42.42
C THR A 169 27.50 13.52 42.09
N HIS A 170 28.35 14.45 42.52
CA HIS A 170 29.79 14.23 42.58
C HIS A 170 30.20 14.04 44.04
N THR A 171 31.29 13.32 44.30
CA THR A 171 31.84 13.16 45.65
C THR A 171 33.07 14.04 45.82
N GLU A 172 33.14 14.82 46.90
CA GLU A 172 34.29 15.69 47.16
C GLU A 172 35.48 14.96 47.77
N LYS A 173 36.69 15.49 47.55
CA LYS A 173 37.94 14.87 48.03
C LYS A 173 38.18 15.02 49.54
N GLY A 174 37.47 15.93 50.21
CA GLY A 174 37.66 16.26 51.62
C GLY A 174 37.12 15.18 52.55
N ASP A 175 35.87 15.35 53.00
CA ASP A 175 35.21 14.42 53.90
C ASP A 175 34.49 13.25 53.18
N GLY A 176 34.58 13.21 51.84
CA GLY A 176 34.02 12.15 51.02
C GLY A 176 32.49 12.21 50.87
N LYS A 177 31.87 13.36 51.17
CA LYS A 177 30.42 13.52 50.97
C LYS A 177 30.06 13.86 49.53
N ASP A 178 28.83 13.55 49.19
CA ASP A 178 28.23 13.97 47.94
C ASP A 178 27.96 15.47 47.94
N VAL A 179 28.32 16.13 46.84
CA VAL A 179 28.05 17.54 46.56
C VAL A 179 26.93 17.69 45.53
N SER A 180 26.50 18.94 45.31
CA SER A 180 25.34 19.27 44.48
C SER A 180 25.40 18.63 43.09
N PRO A 181 24.23 18.29 42.49
CA PRO A 181 24.15 17.86 41.10
C PRO A 181 24.77 18.86 40.12
N PRO A 182 25.09 18.43 38.89
CA PRO A 182 25.47 19.35 37.81
C PRO A 182 24.41 20.44 37.66
N LYS A 183 24.88 21.68 37.43
CA LYS A 183 24.03 22.83 37.12
C LYS A 183 23.82 22.96 35.62
#